data_AF-A0A0K2RWI4-F1
#
_entry.id   AF-A0A0K2RWI4-F1
#
_cell.length_a   1.000
_cell.length_b   1.000
_cell.length_c   1.000
_cell.angle_alpha   90.00
_cell.angle_beta   90.00
_cell.angle_gamma   90.00
#
_symmetry.space_group_name_H-M   'P 1'
#
loop_
_entity.id
_entity.type
_entity.pdbx_description
1 polymer ?
#
loop_
_entity_poly.entity_id
_entity_poly.type
_entity_poly.pdbx_seq_one_letter_code
_entity_poly.pdbx_strand_id
1 'polypeptide(L)' 'DLQALALADDKIRAEVEGKDILKVITVPNKLVNIVVK' A
#
# COMPACT_ATOMS: atom_id res chain seq x y z
N ASP A 1 -5.04 4.20 11.51
CA ASP A 1 -4.44 2.98 10.92
C ASP A 1 -3.42 3.31 9.84
N LEU A 2 -2.21 2.76 9.95
CA LEU A 2 -1.11 3.00 8.98
C LEU A 2 -1.49 2.60 7.55
N GLN A 3 -2.35 1.59 7.41
CA GLN A 3 -2.81 1.07 6.13
C GLN A 3 -3.68 2.08 5.37
N ALA A 4 -4.54 2.81 6.08
CA ALA A 4 -5.38 3.84 5.50
C ALA A 4 -4.55 5.05 5.04
N LEU A 5 -3.53 5.43 5.82
CA LEU A 5 -2.57 6.46 5.44
C LEU A 5 -1.76 6.07 4.20
N ALA A 6 -1.31 4.82 4.11
CA ALA A 6 -0.56 4.33 2.94
C ALA A 6 -1.43 4.30 1.67
N LEU A 7 -2.70 3.91 1.78
CA LEU A 7 -3.61 3.88 0.64
C LEU A 7 -4.17 5.27 0.26
N ALA A 8 -4.08 6.25 1.16
CA ALA A 8 -4.47 7.64 0.92
C ALA A 8 -3.34 8.49 0.33
N ASP A 9 -2.11 7.98 0.26
CA ASP A 9 -0.98 8.68 -0.35
C ASP A 9 -1.10 8.63 -1.88
N ASP A 10 -1.19 9.80 -2.51
CA ASP A 10 -1.35 9.94 -3.96
C ASP A 10 -0.24 9.24 -4.76
N LYS A 11 0.98 9.14 -4.20
CA LYS A 11 2.08 8.39 -4.82
C LYS A 11 1.82 6.91 -4.85
N ILE A 12 1.30 6.35 -3.76
CA ILE A 12 0.97 4.92 -3.69
C ILE A 12 -0.20 4.64 -4.62
N ARG A 13 -1.22 5.52 -4.65
CA ARG A 13 -2.36 5.37 -5.56
C ARG A 13 -1.90 5.30 -7.02
N ALA A 14 -1.00 6.18 -7.45
CA ALA A 14 -0.43 6.14 -8.80
C ALA A 14 0.38 4.86 -9.09
N GLU A 15 1.06 4.30 -8.08
CA GLU A 15 1.85 3.08 -8.23
C GLU A 15 1.03 1.79 -8.24
N VAL A 16 -0.15 1.78 -7.59
CA VAL A 16 -1.08 0.65 -7.60
C VAL A 16 -2.16 0.77 -8.68
N GLU A 17 -2.33 1.94 -9.28
CA GLU A 17 -3.31 2.17 -10.35
C GLU A 17 -2.97 1.31 -11.58
N GLY A 18 -3.88 0.42 -11.94
CA GLY A 18 -3.71 -0.53 -13.06
C GLY A 18 -2.94 -1.81 -12.72
N LYS A 19 -2.52 -2.01 -11.46
CA LYS A 19 -1.89 -3.25 -10.99
C LYS A 19 -2.79 -3.99 -10.00
N ASP A 20 -2.74 -5.31 -10.03
CA ASP A 20 -3.54 -6.12 -9.10
C ASP A 20 -2.86 -6.22 -7.74
N ILE A 21 -3.51 -5.71 -6.69
CA ILE A 21 -3.02 -5.82 -5.31
C ILE A 21 -3.20 -7.25 -4.83
N LEU A 22 -2.08 -7.97 -4.67
CA LEU A 22 -2.08 -9.35 -4.19
C LEU A 22 -2.12 -9.44 -2.67
N LYS A 23 -1.29 -8.64 -2.00
CA LYS A 23 -1.11 -8.69 -0.54
C LYS A 23 -0.71 -7.33 0.00
N VAL A 24 -1.29 -6.96 1.14
CA VAL A 24 -0.87 -5.78 1.92
C VAL A 24 -0.34 -6.28 3.26
N ILE A 25 0.93 -6.00 3.53
CA ILE A 25 1.62 -6.44 4.74
C ILE A 25 1.94 -5.20 5.57
N THR A 26 1.24 -5.02 6.69
CA THR A 26 1.46 -3.92 7.60
C THR A 26 2.24 -4.38 8.81
N VAL A 27 3.44 -3.85 9.00
CA VAL A 27 4.25 -4.04 10.21
C VAL A 27 4.10 -2.78 11.07
N PRO A 28 3.42 -2.86 12.23
CA PRO A 28 3.21 -1.72 13.12
C PRO A 28 4.52 -1.01 13.45
N ASN A 29 4.51 0.33 13.43
CA ASN A 29 5.66 1.20 13.70
C ASN A 29 6.90 0.97 12.79
N LYS A 30 6.77 0.23 11.68
CA LYS A 30 7.90 -0.05 10.79
C LYS A 30 7.63 0.29 9.33
N LEU A 31 6.71 -0.40 8.68
CA LEU A 31 6.46 -0.26 7.24
C LEU A 31 5.13 -0.87 6.81
N VAL A 32 4.65 -0.43 5.65
CA VAL A 32 3.57 -1.07 4.90
C VAL A 32 4.14 -1.47 3.55
N ASN A 33 4.10 -2.77 3.24
CA ASN A 33 4.53 -3.29 1.94
C ASN A 33 3.30 -3.75 1.16
N ILE A 34 3.15 -3.22 -0.05
CA ILE A 34 2.03 -3.54 -0.95
C ILE A 34 2.60 -4.35 -2.11
N VAL A 35 2.18 -5.60 -2.20
CA VAL A 35 2.58 -6.50 -3.28
C VAL A 35 1.57 -6.37 -4.41
N VAL A 36 2.03 -5.88 -5.55
CA VAL A 36 1.24 -5.70 -6.78
C VAL A 36 1.77 -6.58 -7.91
N LYS A 37 0.92 -6.92 -8.88
CA LYS A 37 1.26 -7.69 -10.09
C LYS A 37 1.15 -6.84 -11.35
#